data_AF-B0WXJ8-F1
#
_entry.id   AF-B0WXJ8-F1
#
_cell.length_a   1.000
_cell.length_b   1.000
_cell.length_c   1.000
_cell.angle_alpha   90.00
_cell.angle_beta   90.00
_cell.angle_gamma   90.00
#
_symmetry.space_group_name_H-M   'P 1'
#
loop_
_entity.id
_entity.type
_entity.pdbx_description
1 polymer ?
#
loop_
_entity_poly.entity_id
_entity_poly.type
_entity_poly.pdbx_seq_one_letter_code
_entity_poly.pdbx_strand_id
1 'polypeptide(L)'
;MPPLVVYRDEGRLLLSVTMLSLNDRQYYVTPPKREKITSEELTRLGDVQALVAQLYETLNVGEHQIRKERELNSKLEELNVKLGPLEVKKGELDQQATRRTSYLTWVGLGLMSVQFGVLARLTWWEYSWDIMEPVTYFVTYGTAMAAYAYFVLTKQEYILPDVKDRQHLITLHKSAKKAGINLAEYNDVKRQIAEIEHDLRRLRDPLYMHLPAPPPKSPTYSATEIAASKKLLKQALEKATDSVVNKQAAAKISSLLESTGNPFRSKK
;
A
#
# COMPACT_ATOMS: atom_id res chain seq x y z
N MET A 1 -43.58 11.44 -8.51
CA MET A 1 -42.81 12.00 -9.65
C MET A 1 -43.80 12.78 -10.49
N PRO A 2 -43.57 14.05 -10.88
CA PRO A 2 -42.32 14.60 -11.44
C PRO A 2 -41.98 16.01 -10.86
N PRO A 3 -41.17 16.86 -11.51
CA PRO A 3 -39.71 16.91 -11.46
C PRO A 3 -39.16 18.05 -10.58
N LEU A 4 -38.01 17.81 -9.96
CA LEU A 4 -37.16 18.84 -9.36
C LEU A 4 -36.58 19.70 -10.48
N VAL A 5 -37.16 20.87 -10.74
CA VAL A 5 -36.57 21.88 -11.62
C VAL A 5 -35.69 22.78 -10.76
N VAL A 6 -34.47 22.32 -10.48
CA VAL A 6 -33.41 23.20 -10.00
C VAL A 6 -32.82 23.84 -11.26
N TYR A 7 -33.19 25.09 -11.53
CA TYR A 7 -32.52 25.89 -12.56
C TYR A 7 -31.06 26.06 -12.16
N ARG A 8 -30.19 25.43 -12.97
CA ARG A 8 -28.76 25.63 -13.01
C ARG A 8 -28.50 27.05 -13.49
N ASP A 9 -28.35 27.99 -12.57
CA ASP A 9 -27.68 29.27 -12.84
C ASP A 9 -26.57 29.43 -11.81
N GLU A 10 -25.38 28.97 -12.20
CA GLU A 10 -24.22 28.90 -11.32
C GLU A 10 -23.76 30.32 -10.94
N GLY A 11 -23.87 30.65 -9.66
CA GLY A 11 -23.18 31.78 -9.03
C GLY A 11 -24.03 32.99 -8.62
N ARG A 12 -25.26 33.15 -9.12
CA ARG A 12 -26.08 34.36 -8.84
C ARG A 12 -27.09 34.23 -7.69
N LEU A 13 -27.42 33.01 -7.27
CA LEU A 13 -28.45 32.76 -6.23
C LEU A 13 -28.06 33.29 -4.84
N LEU A 14 -26.78 33.59 -4.60
CA LEU A 14 -26.28 34.13 -3.34
C LEU A 14 -26.32 35.67 -3.25
N LEU A 15 -26.76 36.35 -4.30
CA LEU A 15 -26.82 37.82 -4.36
C LEU A 15 -28.23 38.36 -4.04
N SER A 16 -29.25 37.51 -4.04
CA SER A 16 -30.64 37.86 -3.75
C SER A 16 -31.23 36.95 -2.68
N VAL A 17 -32.19 37.47 -1.91
CA VAL A 17 -32.96 36.67 -0.95
C VAL A 17 -33.74 35.63 -1.75
N THR A 18 -33.48 34.35 -1.48
CA THR A 18 -34.06 33.24 -2.24
C THR A 18 -34.81 32.31 -1.30
N MET A 19 -35.95 31.81 -1.78
CA MET A 19 -36.83 30.92 -1.02
C MET A 19 -36.42 29.48 -1.31
N LEU A 20 -35.89 28.79 -0.29
CA LEU A 20 -35.46 27.40 -0.39
C LEU A 20 -36.61 26.49 0.03
N SER A 21 -37.21 25.76 -0.92
CA SER A 21 -38.24 24.76 -0.62
C SER A 21 -37.64 23.36 -0.43
N LEU A 22 -37.80 22.77 0.75
CA LEU A 22 -37.38 21.39 1.06
C LEU A 22 -38.58 20.59 1.59
N ASN A 23 -38.93 19.47 0.92
CA ASN A 23 -40.03 18.56 1.32
C ASN A 23 -41.28 19.29 1.85
N ASP A 24 -41.86 20.14 1.00
CA ASP A 24 -43.06 20.95 1.25
C ASP A 24 -42.95 22.06 2.32
N ARG A 25 -41.73 22.38 2.81
CA ARG A 25 -41.47 23.54 3.68
C ARG A 25 -40.62 24.59 2.96
N GLN A 26 -41.06 25.85 3.01
CA GLN A 26 -40.33 26.99 2.43
C GLN A 26 -39.54 27.73 3.51
N TYR A 27 -38.23 27.84 3.31
CA TYR A 27 -37.32 28.58 4.18
C TYR A 27 -36.83 29.84 3.46
N TYR A 28 -36.97 30.99 4.11
CA TYR A 28 -36.41 32.25 3.63
C TYR A 28 -34.95 32.36 4.02
N VAL A 29 -34.04 32.24 3.06
CA VAL A 29 -32.60 32.35 3.31
C VAL A 29 -32.14 33.73 2.86
N THR A 30 -31.66 34.54 3.80
CA THR A 30 -31.04 35.83 3.50
C THR A 30 -29.52 35.64 3.48
N PRO A 31 -28.85 35.75 2.32
CA PRO A 31 -27.41 35.62 2.26
C PRO A 31 -26.71 36.78 3.00
N PRO A 32 -25.56 36.52 3.66
CA PRO A 32 -24.79 37.57 4.33
C PRO A 32 -24.28 38.60 3.30
N LYS A 33 -24.35 39.89 3.67
CA LYS A 33 -23.90 40.99 2.81
C LYS A 33 -22.39 40.84 2.54
N ARG A 34 -22.04 40.53 1.28
CA ARG A 34 -20.64 40.52 0.84
C ARG A 34 -20.12 41.96 0.75
N GLU A 35 -18.90 42.20 1.20
CA GLU A 35 -18.21 43.47 0.94
C GLU A 35 -18.18 43.73 -0.56
N LYS A 36 -18.56 44.95 -0.96
CA LYS A 36 -18.63 45.33 -2.36
C LYS A 36 -17.23 45.70 -2.82
N ILE A 37 -16.56 44.76 -3.45
CA ILE A 37 -15.42 45.07 -4.32
C ILE A 37 -15.93 46.07 -5.36
N THR A 38 -15.21 47.18 -5.57
CA THR A 38 -15.66 48.22 -6.50
C THR A 38 -15.68 47.66 -7.92
N SER A 39 -16.61 48.13 -8.77
CA SER A 39 -16.73 47.63 -10.14
C SER A 39 -15.44 47.83 -10.95
N GLU A 40 -14.70 48.90 -10.66
CA GLU A 40 -13.40 49.19 -11.28
C GLU A 40 -12.31 48.18 -10.86
N GLU A 41 -12.25 47.80 -9.58
CA GLU A 41 -11.35 46.74 -9.10
C GLU A 41 -11.70 45.38 -9.72
N LEU A 42 -12.99 45.10 -9.90
CA LEU A 42 -13.45 43.88 -10.55
C LEU A 42 -13.02 43.82 -12.02
N THR A 43 -13.11 44.92 -12.75
CA THR A 43 -12.63 45.00 -14.14
C THR A 43 -11.12 44.82 -14.22
N ARG A 44 -10.35 45.50 -13.36
CA ARG A 44 -8.88 45.34 -13.30
C ARG A 44 -8.46 43.91 -12.97
N LEU A 45 -9.14 43.25 -12.04
CA LEU A 45 -8.88 41.85 -11.71
C LEU A 45 -9.20 40.92 -12.88
N GLY A 46 -10.29 41.18 -13.61
CA GLY A 46 -10.65 40.46 -14.83
C GLY A 46 -9.59 40.61 -15.93
N ASP A 47 -9.07 41.81 -16.13
CA ASP A 47 -8.00 42.08 -17.09
C ASP A 47 -6.70 41.36 -16.71
N VAL A 48 -6.33 41.37 -15.43
CA VAL A 48 -5.18 40.60 -14.91
C VAL A 48 -5.39 39.11 -15.13
N GLN A 49 -6.59 38.60 -14.87
CA GLN A 49 -6.92 37.19 -15.08
C GLN A 49 -6.83 36.80 -16.56
N ALA A 50 -7.33 37.65 -17.47
CA ALA A 50 -7.24 37.44 -18.91
C ALA A 50 -5.78 37.47 -19.40
N LEU A 51 -4.97 38.40 -18.89
CA LEU A 51 -3.54 38.49 -19.23
C LEU A 51 -2.77 37.27 -18.72
N VAL A 52 -3.07 36.79 -17.51
CA VAL A 52 -2.50 35.54 -16.96
C VAL A 52 -2.93 34.33 -17.78
N ALA A 53 -4.19 34.25 -18.21
CA ALA A 53 -4.67 33.16 -19.08
C ALA A 53 -3.97 33.18 -20.45
N GLN A 54 -3.85 34.35 -21.07
CA GLN A 54 -3.12 34.53 -22.33
C GLN A 54 -1.63 34.19 -22.18
N LEU A 55 -1.02 34.56 -21.05
CA LEU A 55 0.36 34.18 -20.73
C LEU A 55 0.50 32.66 -20.57
N TYR A 56 -0.48 32.00 -19.95
CA TYR A 56 -0.50 30.55 -19.76
C TYR A 56 -0.65 29.79 -21.09
N GLU A 57 -1.48 30.29 -22.01
CA GLU A 57 -1.62 29.78 -23.38
C GLU A 57 -0.34 29.99 -24.19
N THR A 58 0.27 31.18 -24.12
CA THR A 58 1.51 31.50 -24.85
C THR A 58 2.73 30.76 -24.30
N LEU A 59 2.83 30.54 -22.99
CA LEU A 59 3.86 29.67 -22.39
C LEU A 59 3.60 28.17 -22.64
N ASN A 60 2.46 27.81 -23.21
CA ASN A 60 2.07 26.45 -23.59
C ASN A 60 2.45 25.40 -22.53
N VAL A 61 2.00 25.66 -21.30
CA VAL A 61 2.39 24.90 -20.11
C VAL A 61 2.10 23.40 -20.28
N GLY A 62 1.07 23.03 -21.06
CA GLY A 62 0.76 21.65 -21.42
C GLY A 62 1.85 20.98 -22.25
N GLU A 63 2.30 21.60 -23.35
CA GLU A 63 3.40 21.05 -24.16
C GLU A 63 4.71 20.97 -23.38
N HIS A 64 4.99 21.95 -22.51
CA HIS A 64 6.17 21.88 -21.65
C HIS A 64 6.10 20.70 -20.66
N GLN A 65 4.93 20.45 -20.07
CA GLN A 65 4.72 19.30 -19.18
C GLN A 65 4.88 17.97 -19.93
N ILE A 66 4.28 17.83 -21.11
CA ILE A 66 4.41 16.62 -21.95
C ILE A 66 5.87 16.38 -22.33
N ARG A 67 6.60 17.43 -22.73
CA ARG A 67 8.02 17.33 -23.07
C ARG A 67 8.85 16.88 -21.87
N LYS A 68 8.59 17.46 -20.69
CA LYS A 68 9.29 17.12 -19.45
C LYS A 68 8.98 15.69 -19.02
N GLU A 69 7.72 15.25 -19.08
CA GLU A 69 7.34 13.87 -18.81
C GLU A 69 8.04 12.89 -19.76
N ARG A 70 8.07 13.20 -21.07
CA ARG A 70 8.77 12.39 -22.08
C ARG A 70 10.28 12.30 -21.80
N GLU A 71 10.90 13.40 -21.39
CA GLU A 71 12.32 13.43 -21.02
C GLU A 71 12.59 12.56 -19.77
N LEU A 72 11.75 12.69 -18.74
CA LEU A 72 11.86 11.87 -17.53
C LEU A 72 11.64 10.38 -17.82
N ASN A 73 10.64 10.04 -18.65
CA ASN A 73 10.39 8.66 -19.06
C ASN A 73 11.56 8.08 -19.87
N SER A 74 12.16 8.87 -20.78
CA SER A 74 13.34 8.44 -21.54
C SER A 74 14.54 8.17 -20.64
N LYS A 75 14.79 9.03 -19.65
CA LYS A 75 15.86 8.84 -18.65
C LYS A 75 15.60 7.62 -17.77
N LEU A 76 14.34 7.40 -17.39
CA LEU A 76 13.91 6.23 -16.62
C LEU A 76 14.17 4.93 -17.39
N GLU A 77 13.88 4.90 -18.68
CA GLU A 77 14.14 3.75 -19.55
C GLU A 77 15.64 3.47 -19.67
N GLU A 78 16.46 4.50 -19.91
CA GLU A 78 17.93 4.38 -19.96
C GLU A 78 18.51 3.82 -18.65
N LEU A 79 18.06 4.33 -17.50
CA LEU A 79 18.49 3.85 -16.19
C LEU A 79 18.03 2.42 -15.91
N ASN A 80 16.82 2.03 -16.34
CA ASN A 80 16.34 0.65 -16.21
C ASN A 80 17.15 -0.32 -17.08
N VAL A 81 17.51 0.06 -18.31
CA VAL A 81 18.40 -0.74 -19.16
C VAL A 81 19.75 -0.94 -18.49
N LYS A 82 20.30 0.11 -17.88
CA LYS A 82 21.55 0.03 -17.12
C LYS A 82 21.43 -0.83 -15.85
N LEU A 83 20.26 -0.81 -15.19
CA LEU A 83 19.99 -1.59 -13.98
C LEU A 83 19.86 -3.09 -14.25
N GLY A 84 19.28 -3.47 -15.40
CA GLY A 84 19.05 -4.86 -15.81
C GLY A 84 20.24 -5.81 -15.60
N PRO A 85 21.45 -5.56 -16.15
CA PRO A 85 22.59 -6.46 -15.97
C PRO A 85 23.05 -6.58 -14.51
N LEU A 86 22.85 -5.54 -13.68
CA LEU A 86 23.20 -5.59 -12.26
C LEU A 86 22.19 -6.41 -11.45
N GLU A 87 20.91 -6.38 -11.83
CA GLU A 87 19.88 -7.20 -11.22
C GLU A 87 20.01 -8.68 -11.58
N VAL A 88 20.37 -8.99 -12.82
CA VAL A 88 20.66 -10.38 -13.25
C VAL A 88 21.78 -10.97 -12.40
N LYS A 89 22.92 -10.26 -12.27
CA LYS A 89 24.04 -10.73 -11.43
C LYS A 89 23.64 -10.88 -9.96
N LYS A 90 22.81 -9.97 -9.43
CA LYS A 90 22.29 -10.10 -8.06
C LYS A 90 21.39 -11.34 -7.92
N GLY A 91 20.52 -11.59 -8.89
CA GLY A 91 19.66 -12.77 -8.93
C GLY A 91 20.44 -14.08 -8.98
N GLU A 92 21.55 -14.12 -9.72
CA GLU A 92 22.44 -15.29 -9.74
C GLU A 92 23.06 -15.59 -8.37
N LEU A 93 23.52 -14.55 -7.66
CA LEU A 93 24.05 -14.72 -6.29
C LEU A 93 22.99 -15.21 -5.31
N ASP A 94 21.76 -14.70 -5.45
CA ASP A 94 20.63 -15.10 -4.60
C ASP A 94 20.21 -16.56 -4.85
N GLN A 95 20.20 -16.99 -6.12
CA GLN A 95 20.01 -18.39 -6.47
C GLN A 95 21.13 -19.28 -5.92
N GLN A 96 22.39 -18.83 -6.00
CA GLN A 96 23.51 -19.58 -5.43
C GLN A 96 23.39 -19.72 -3.90
N ALA A 97 22.99 -18.65 -3.21
CA ALA A 97 22.73 -18.69 -1.77
C ALA A 97 21.60 -19.67 -1.44
N THR A 98 20.48 -19.60 -2.17
CA THR A 98 19.33 -20.50 -1.98
C THR A 98 19.71 -21.96 -2.22
N ARG A 99 20.45 -22.27 -3.30
CA ARG A 99 20.93 -23.63 -3.59
C ARG A 99 21.83 -24.18 -2.50
N ARG A 100 22.72 -23.36 -1.93
CA ARG A 100 23.58 -23.76 -0.81
C ARG A 100 22.75 -24.12 0.42
N THR A 101 21.77 -23.29 0.78
CA THR A 101 20.87 -23.58 1.89
C THR A 101 20.09 -24.87 1.66
N SER A 102 19.51 -25.06 0.47
CA SER A 102 18.81 -26.30 0.14
C SER A 102 19.73 -27.52 0.21
N TYR A 103 20.94 -27.43 -0.35
CA TYR A 103 21.92 -28.52 -0.28
C TYR A 103 22.28 -28.88 1.15
N LEU A 104 22.54 -27.88 2.00
CA LEU A 104 22.83 -28.08 3.42
C LEU A 104 21.67 -28.74 4.16
N THR A 105 20.42 -28.35 3.87
CA THR A 105 19.23 -29.01 4.43
C THR A 105 19.15 -30.48 4.02
N TRP A 106 19.40 -30.80 2.75
CA TRP A 106 19.43 -32.19 2.26
C TRP A 106 20.56 -33.00 2.88
N VAL A 107 21.76 -32.43 3.02
CA VAL A 107 22.89 -33.07 3.70
C VAL A 107 22.57 -33.32 5.18
N GLY A 108 21.97 -32.36 5.88
CA GLY A 108 21.53 -32.52 7.25
C GLY A 108 20.52 -33.65 7.42
N LEU A 109 19.54 -33.75 6.51
CA LEU A 109 18.57 -34.85 6.50
C LEU A 109 19.23 -36.21 6.26
N GLY A 110 20.18 -36.28 5.32
CA GLY A 110 20.95 -37.49 5.05
C GLY A 110 21.78 -37.93 6.26
N LEU A 111 22.45 -36.99 6.92
CA LEU A 111 23.25 -37.27 8.12
C LEU A 111 22.38 -37.83 9.26
N MET A 112 21.20 -37.26 9.49
CA MET A 112 20.25 -37.76 10.50
C MET A 112 19.76 -39.17 10.16
N SER A 113 19.50 -39.45 8.88
CA SER A 113 19.10 -40.78 8.42
C SER A 113 20.20 -41.83 8.60
N VAL A 114 21.45 -41.48 8.28
CA VAL A 114 22.61 -42.35 8.51
C VAL A 114 22.83 -42.59 10.00
N GLN A 115 22.75 -41.54 10.83
CA GLN A 115 22.83 -41.65 12.29
C GLN A 115 21.80 -42.65 12.83
N PHE A 116 20.55 -42.57 12.36
CA PHE A 116 19.50 -43.51 12.75
C PHE A 116 19.76 -44.94 12.27
N GLY A 117 20.19 -45.11 11.00
CA GLY A 117 20.47 -46.42 10.41
C GLY A 117 21.65 -47.15 11.06
N VAL A 118 22.72 -46.42 11.40
CA VAL A 118 23.87 -46.97 12.12
C VAL A 118 23.46 -47.46 13.51
N LEU A 119 22.71 -46.64 14.26
CA LEU A 119 22.19 -47.05 15.57
C LEU A 119 21.29 -48.27 15.45
N ALA A 120 20.36 -48.30 14.50
CA ALA A 120 19.47 -49.45 14.26
C ALA A 120 20.25 -50.74 13.95
N ARG A 121 21.30 -50.64 13.11
CA ARG A 121 22.13 -51.80 12.74
C ARG A 121 22.99 -52.31 13.90
N LEU A 122 23.50 -51.42 14.75
CA LEU A 122 24.23 -51.82 15.97
C LEU A 122 23.30 -52.46 17.01
N THR A 123 22.09 -51.92 17.19
CA THR A 123 21.12 -52.42 18.19
C THR A 123 20.51 -53.78 17.86
N TRP A 124 20.52 -54.22 16.59
CA TRP A 124 19.86 -55.48 16.19
C TRP A 124 20.80 -56.66 15.94
N TRP A 125 22.08 -56.42 15.73
CA TRP A 125 23.00 -57.47 15.27
C TRP A 125 24.26 -57.63 16.14
N GLU A 126 24.78 -56.56 16.73
CA GLU A 126 26.12 -56.59 17.35
C GLU A 126 26.11 -56.41 18.88
N TYR A 127 25.18 -55.63 19.45
CA TYR A 127 25.17 -55.37 20.89
C TYR A 127 23.76 -55.29 21.48
N SER A 128 23.58 -55.88 22.68
CA SER A 128 22.36 -55.71 23.48
C SER A 128 22.17 -54.23 23.87
N TRP A 129 20.91 -53.81 24.04
CA TRP A 129 20.50 -52.43 24.28
C TRP A 129 21.25 -51.73 25.46
N ASP A 130 21.70 -52.51 26.45
CA ASP A 130 22.45 -52.08 27.64
C ASP A 130 23.79 -51.37 27.30
N ILE A 131 24.48 -51.77 26.24
CA ILE A 131 25.75 -51.11 25.84
C ILE A 131 25.52 -49.85 24.98
N MET A 132 24.33 -49.73 24.38
CA MET A 132 24.00 -48.65 23.45
C MET A 132 23.44 -47.41 24.17
N GLU A 133 23.01 -47.54 25.43
CA GLU A 133 22.49 -46.44 26.25
C GLU A 133 23.47 -45.25 26.36
N PRO A 134 24.75 -45.42 26.76
CA PRO A 134 25.68 -44.29 26.81
C PRO A 134 26.06 -43.76 25.41
N VAL A 135 26.15 -44.64 24.42
CA VAL A 135 26.59 -44.28 23.06
C VAL A 135 25.56 -43.39 22.37
N THR A 136 24.28 -43.74 22.46
CA THR A 136 23.19 -42.95 21.88
C THR A 136 23.06 -41.57 22.53
N TYR A 137 23.33 -41.47 23.84
CA TYR A 137 23.39 -40.21 24.56
C TYR A 137 24.47 -39.27 24.02
N PHE A 138 25.72 -39.76 23.89
CA PHE A 138 26.82 -38.95 23.37
C PHE A 138 26.62 -38.53 21.91
N VAL A 139 26.09 -39.44 21.08
CA VAL A 139 25.80 -39.14 19.67
C VAL A 139 24.70 -38.07 19.56
N THR A 140 23.60 -38.21 20.31
CA THR A 140 22.50 -37.24 20.26
C THR A 140 22.96 -35.86 20.76
N TYR A 141 23.70 -35.83 21.87
CA TYR A 141 24.23 -34.59 22.43
C TYR A 141 25.27 -33.95 21.50
N GLY A 142 26.16 -34.75 20.89
CA GLY A 142 27.14 -34.30 19.91
C GLY A 142 26.49 -33.73 18.65
N THR A 143 25.48 -34.41 18.10
CA THR A 143 24.72 -33.93 16.95
C THR A 143 23.96 -32.64 17.27
N ALA A 144 23.33 -32.54 18.44
CA ALA A 144 22.66 -31.32 18.89
C ALA A 144 23.64 -30.16 19.07
N MET A 145 24.82 -30.41 19.65
CA MET A 145 25.87 -29.41 19.81
C MET A 145 26.45 -28.96 18.46
N ALA A 146 26.65 -29.88 17.52
CA ALA A 146 27.09 -29.57 16.17
C ALA A 146 26.04 -28.76 15.40
N ALA A 147 24.75 -29.12 15.50
CA ALA A 147 23.65 -28.35 14.92
C ALA A 147 23.58 -26.93 15.50
N TYR A 148 23.76 -26.79 16.82
CA TYR A 148 23.80 -25.49 17.49
C TYR A 148 25.04 -24.67 17.09
N ALA A 149 26.23 -25.29 17.04
CA ALA A 149 27.45 -24.62 16.58
C ALA A 149 27.32 -24.17 15.11
N TYR A 150 26.74 -25.01 14.26
CA TYR A 150 26.42 -24.66 12.88
C TYR A 150 25.42 -23.51 12.80
N PHE A 151 24.36 -23.52 13.63
CA PHE A 151 23.39 -22.43 13.71
C PHE A 151 24.03 -21.10 14.12
N VAL A 152 24.92 -21.14 15.13
CA VAL A 152 25.68 -19.96 15.60
C VAL A 152 26.65 -19.45 14.53
N LEU A 153 27.35 -20.35 13.83
CA LEU A 153 28.30 -20.00 12.76
C LEU A 153 27.59 -19.49 11.50
N THR A 154 26.48 -20.11 11.11
CA THR A 154 25.68 -19.77 9.92
C THR A 154 24.75 -18.59 10.16
N LYS A 155 24.66 -18.13 11.42
CA LYS A 155 23.92 -16.95 11.85
C LYS A 155 22.45 -16.95 11.42
N GLN A 156 21.69 -17.95 11.87
CA GLN A 156 20.25 -17.71 11.99
C GLN A 156 20.03 -16.73 13.15
N GLU A 157 19.80 -15.47 12.78
CA GLU A 157 19.04 -14.44 13.51
C GLU A 157 18.89 -14.60 15.03
N TYR A 158 19.94 -14.28 15.79
CA TYR A 158 19.77 -13.92 17.20
C TYR A 158 20.54 -12.63 17.51
N ILE A 159 20.25 -11.55 16.80
CA ILE A 159 20.89 -10.25 17.08
C ILE A 159 19.95 -9.09 16.72
N LEU A 160 19.88 -8.14 17.66
CA LEU A 160 19.29 -6.81 17.61
C LEU A 160 19.25 -6.17 16.19
N PRO A 161 18.14 -5.53 15.79
CA PRO A 161 17.94 -5.02 14.42
C PRO A 161 19.08 -4.12 13.92
N ASP A 162 19.67 -3.28 14.76
CA ASP A 162 20.79 -2.39 14.38
C ASP A 162 22.07 -3.11 13.96
N VAL A 163 22.39 -4.25 14.59
CA VAL A 163 23.60 -5.03 14.26
C VAL A 163 23.38 -5.89 13.01
N LYS A 164 22.13 -6.31 12.79
CA LYS A 164 21.71 -7.02 11.58
C LYS A 164 21.93 -6.16 10.34
N ASP A 165 21.52 -4.90 10.38
CA ASP A 165 21.69 -3.98 9.25
C ASP A 165 23.17 -3.79 8.91
N ARG A 166 24.04 -3.60 9.92
CA ARG A 166 25.48 -3.46 9.71
C ARG A 166 26.12 -4.71 9.10
N GLN A 167 25.84 -5.89 9.65
CA GLN A 167 26.43 -7.13 9.15
C GLN A 167 25.90 -7.51 7.78
N HIS A 168 24.61 -7.26 7.52
CA HIS A 168 23.99 -7.41 6.22
C HIS A 168 24.68 -6.50 5.20
N LEU A 169 24.89 -5.22 5.53
CA LEU A 169 25.59 -4.28 4.67
C LEU A 169 27.02 -4.74 4.34
N ILE A 170 27.78 -5.18 5.36
CA ILE A 170 29.15 -5.69 5.18
C ILE A 170 29.17 -6.93 4.28
N THR A 171 28.23 -7.85 4.49
CA THR A 171 28.13 -9.10 3.72
C THR A 171 27.75 -8.81 2.28
N LEU A 172 26.82 -7.88 2.07
CA LEU A 172 26.37 -7.42 0.76
C LEU A 172 27.48 -6.65 0.02
N HIS A 173 28.27 -5.83 0.72
CA HIS A 173 29.45 -5.18 0.14
C HIS A 173 30.52 -6.20 -0.28
N LYS A 174 30.75 -7.23 0.55
CA LYS A 174 31.69 -8.32 0.25
C LYS A 174 31.21 -9.19 -0.92
N SER A 175 29.92 -9.52 -0.99
CA SER A 175 29.35 -10.31 -2.08
C SER A 175 29.35 -9.52 -3.40
N ALA A 176 29.01 -8.23 -3.36
CA ALA A 176 29.06 -7.36 -4.52
C ALA A 176 30.49 -7.17 -5.06
N LYS A 177 31.48 -7.00 -4.16
CA LYS A 177 32.90 -6.95 -4.54
C LYS A 177 33.36 -8.25 -5.23
N LYS A 178 32.89 -9.41 -4.77
CA LYS A 178 33.21 -10.72 -5.38
C LYS A 178 32.56 -10.90 -6.75
N ALA A 179 31.37 -10.34 -6.96
CA ALA A 179 30.65 -10.40 -8.23
C ALA A 179 31.06 -9.31 -9.23
N GLY A 180 32.02 -8.44 -8.85
CA GLY A 180 32.45 -7.31 -9.68
C GLY A 180 31.35 -6.27 -9.92
N ILE A 181 30.31 -6.24 -9.07
CA ILE A 181 29.23 -5.26 -9.16
C ILE A 181 29.66 -4.03 -8.37
N ASN A 182 29.72 -2.88 -9.03
CA ASN A 182 29.93 -1.62 -8.33
C ASN A 182 28.64 -1.24 -7.61
N LEU A 183 28.58 -1.55 -6.31
CA LEU A 183 27.38 -1.33 -5.50
C LEU A 183 27.06 0.15 -5.31
N ALA A 184 28.06 1.02 -5.38
CA ALA A 184 27.85 2.47 -5.35
C ALA A 184 27.06 2.91 -6.60
N GLU A 185 27.51 2.49 -7.78
CA GLU A 185 26.82 2.77 -9.03
C GLU A 185 25.40 2.18 -9.07
N TYR A 186 25.21 0.97 -8.53
CA TYR A 186 23.88 0.38 -8.38
C TYR A 186 22.94 1.24 -7.52
N ASN A 187 23.43 1.67 -6.35
CA ASN A 187 22.65 2.48 -5.43
C ASN A 187 22.35 3.87 -5.99
N ASP A 188 23.30 4.45 -6.73
CA ASP A 188 23.13 5.73 -7.41
C ASP A 188 22.08 5.64 -8.52
N VAL A 189 22.15 4.60 -9.36
CA VAL A 189 21.14 4.34 -10.40
C VAL A 189 19.76 4.12 -9.76
N LYS A 190 19.67 3.32 -8.69
CA LYS A 190 18.40 3.14 -7.94
C LYS A 190 17.87 4.43 -7.35
N ARG A 191 18.75 5.29 -6.83
CA ARG A 191 18.35 6.59 -6.27
C ARG A 191 17.80 7.50 -7.37
N GLN A 192 18.47 7.57 -8.52
CA GLN A 192 18.01 8.35 -9.67
C GLN A 192 16.67 7.85 -10.22
N ILE A 193 16.47 6.53 -10.30
CA ILE A 193 15.18 5.93 -10.67
C ILE A 193 14.09 6.36 -9.68
N ALA A 194 14.35 6.25 -8.37
CA ALA A 194 13.38 6.63 -7.34
C ALA A 194 13.04 8.13 -7.37
N GLU A 195 14.03 8.99 -7.65
CA GLU A 195 13.84 10.44 -7.81
C GLU A 195 12.99 10.76 -9.05
N ILE A 196 13.32 10.17 -10.21
CA ILE A 196 12.56 10.36 -11.46
C ILE A 196 11.14 9.83 -11.32
N GLU A 197 10.93 8.67 -10.70
CA GLU A 197 9.60 8.13 -10.43
C GLU A 197 8.80 9.04 -9.50
N HIS A 198 9.44 9.60 -8.47
CA HIS A 198 8.78 10.52 -7.56
C HIS A 198 8.39 11.82 -8.28
N ASP A 199 9.26 12.34 -9.15
CA ASP A 199 8.96 13.51 -9.97
C ASP A 199 7.86 13.24 -10.99
N LEU A 200 7.86 12.07 -11.65
CA LEU A 200 6.76 11.64 -12.52
C LEU A 200 5.43 11.53 -11.75
N ARG A 201 5.45 11.00 -10.51
CA ARG A 201 4.25 10.96 -9.65
C ARG A 201 3.74 12.36 -9.32
N ARG A 202 4.64 13.32 -9.09
CA ARG A 202 4.26 14.73 -8.85
C ARG A 202 3.70 15.40 -10.10
N LEU A 203 4.30 15.17 -11.27
CA LEU A 203 3.80 15.72 -12.54
C LEU A 203 2.42 15.14 -12.89
N ARG A 204 2.17 13.88 -12.55
CA ARG A 204 0.90 13.17 -12.81
C ARG A 204 -0.13 13.34 -11.69
N ASP A 205 0.07 14.28 -10.77
CA ASP A 205 -0.89 14.54 -9.69
C ASP A 205 -2.22 15.05 -10.30
N PRO A 206 -3.35 14.39 -10.03
CA PRO A 206 -4.66 14.76 -10.59
C PRO A 206 -5.06 16.21 -10.29
N LEU A 207 -4.56 16.78 -9.18
CA LEU A 207 -4.83 18.18 -8.81
C LEU A 207 -4.16 19.19 -9.74
N TYR A 208 -3.01 18.84 -10.34
CA TYR A 208 -2.28 19.71 -11.26
C TYR A 208 -2.70 19.53 -12.73
N MET A 209 -3.22 18.35 -13.11
CA MET A 209 -3.70 18.09 -14.47
C MET A 209 -5.19 18.38 -14.68
N HIS A 210 -5.90 18.94 -13.70
CA HIS A 210 -7.38 19.09 -13.73
C HIS A 210 -8.12 17.78 -14.06
N LEU A 211 -7.54 16.63 -13.70
CA LEU A 211 -8.25 15.36 -13.79
C LEU A 211 -9.26 15.30 -12.63
N PRO A 212 -10.45 14.71 -12.84
CA PRO A 212 -11.37 14.47 -11.74
C PRO A 212 -10.63 13.69 -10.65
N ALA A 213 -10.66 14.21 -9.42
CA ALA A 213 -9.95 13.60 -8.30
C ALA A 213 -10.32 12.11 -8.23
N PRO A 214 -9.34 11.19 -8.09
CA PRO A 214 -9.66 9.81 -7.86
C PRO A 214 -10.60 9.75 -6.64
N PRO A 215 -11.66 8.91 -6.71
CA PRO A 215 -12.60 8.83 -5.60
C PRO A 215 -11.81 8.60 -4.31
N PRO A 216 -12.17 9.29 -3.21
CA PRO A 216 -11.45 9.13 -1.96
C PRO A 216 -11.36 7.64 -1.67
N LYS A 217 -10.15 7.14 -1.40
CA LYS A 217 -9.95 5.75 -1.01
C LYS A 217 -10.90 5.52 0.17
N SER A 218 -11.91 4.69 -0.03
CA SER A 218 -12.82 4.37 1.05
C SER A 218 -11.97 3.81 2.18
N PRO A 219 -12.16 4.27 3.44
CA PRO A 219 -11.47 3.69 4.57
C PRO A 219 -11.61 2.17 4.46
N THR A 220 -10.46 1.50 4.34
CA THR A 220 -10.39 0.04 4.21
C THR A 220 -10.69 -0.52 5.59
N TYR A 221 -11.96 -0.56 5.96
CA TYR A 221 -12.39 -1.14 7.22
C TYR A 221 -12.09 -2.63 7.19
N SER A 222 -11.33 -3.11 8.17
CA SER A 222 -11.08 -4.54 8.35
C SER A 222 -12.40 -5.28 8.56
N ALA A 223 -12.48 -6.54 8.12
CA ALA A 223 -13.69 -7.36 8.27
C ALA A 223 -14.19 -7.43 9.74
N THR A 224 -13.26 -7.31 10.68
CA THR A 224 -13.51 -7.25 12.13
C THR A 224 -14.19 -5.94 12.55
N GLU A 225 -13.78 -4.80 12.02
CA GLU A 225 -14.41 -3.50 12.31
C GLU A 225 -15.84 -3.44 11.75
N ILE A 226 -16.06 -3.98 10.54
CA ILE A 226 -17.38 -4.07 9.92
C ILE A 226 -18.31 -4.97 10.74
N ALA A 227 -17.81 -6.10 11.24
CA ALA A 227 -18.59 -7.02 12.09
C ALA A 227 -18.94 -6.38 13.44
N ALA A 228 -18.02 -5.65 14.05
CA ALA A 228 -18.24 -4.94 15.31
C ALA A 228 -19.30 -3.83 15.17
N SER A 229 -19.21 -3.00 14.13
CA SER A 229 -20.23 -1.97 13.85
C SER A 229 -21.60 -2.56 13.56
N LYS A 230 -21.69 -3.67 12.81
CA LYS A 230 -22.98 -4.37 12.57
C LYS A 230 -23.58 -4.94 13.86
N LYS A 231 -22.74 -5.47 14.76
CA LYS A 231 -23.19 -6.00 16.06
C LYS A 231 -23.71 -4.88 16.96
N LEU A 232 -23.00 -3.76 17.03
CA LEU A 232 -23.42 -2.57 17.77
C LEU A 232 -24.73 -1.97 17.21
N LEU A 233 -24.89 -1.93 15.87
CA LEU A 233 -26.13 -1.49 15.24
C LEU A 233 -27.31 -2.43 15.55
N LYS A 234 -27.10 -3.75 15.53
CA LYS A 234 -28.13 -4.71 15.93
C LYS A 234 -28.53 -4.54 17.39
N GLN A 235 -27.57 -4.37 18.30
CA GLN A 235 -27.85 -4.12 19.71
C GLN A 235 -28.56 -2.78 19.94
N ALA A 236 -28.21 -1.74 19.19
CA ALA A 236 -28.91 -0.46 19.26
C ALA A 236 -30.34 -0.55 18.71
N LEU A 237 -30.56 -1.34 17.66
CA LEU A 237 -31.88 -1.61 17.09
C LEU A 237 -32.76 -2.42 18.06
N GLU A 238 -32.19 -3.44 18.70
CA GLU A 238 -32.86 -4.29 19.69
C GLU A 238 -33.25 -3.49 20.95
N LYS A 239 -32.34 -2.63 21.44
CA LYS A 239 -32.64 -1.66 22.52
C LYS A 239 -33.70 -0.64 22.13
N ALA A 240 -33.73 -0.21 20.86
CA ALA A 240 -34.74 0.71 20.35
C ALA A 240 -36.12 0.04 20.14
N THR A 241 -36.16 -1.27 19.87
CA THR A 241 -37.40 -2.05 19.80
C THR A 241 -38.00 -2.35 21.17
N ASP A 242 -37.17 -2.49 22.21
CA ASP A 242 -37.65 -2.67 23.59
C ASP A 242 -38.16 -1.36 24.21
N SER A 243 -37.63 -0.20 23.79
CA SER A 243 -38.22 1.09 24.13
C SER A 243 -39.49 1.33 23.30
N VAL A 244 -40.65 0.93 23.82
CA VAL A 244 -41.98 1.25 23.27
C VAL A 244 -42.29 2.74 23.45
N VAL A 245 -41.50 3.61 22.82
CA VAL A 245 -41.89 4.97 22.41
C VAL A 245 -41.10 5.27 21.13
N ASN A 246 -41.64 4.82 19.99
CA ASN A 246 -41.88 5.61 18.79
C ASN A 246 -41.94 4.69 17.56
N LYS A 247 -43.09 4.03 17.35
CA LYS A 247 -43.38 3.20 16.15
C LYS A 247 -43.13 3.94 14.82
N GLN A 248 -43.15 5.28 14.81
CA GLN A 248 -42.82 6.09 13.65
C GLN A 248 -41.32 6.08 13.31
N ALA A 249 -40.42 5.97 14.29
CA ALA A 249 -38.98 5.90 14.05
C ALA A 249 -38.59 4.54 13.46
N ALA A 250 -39.14 3.45 14.01
CA ALA A 250 -38.96 2.10 13.48
C ALA A 250 -39.49 1.96 12.03
N ALA A 251 -40.68 2.51 11.75
CA ALA A 251 -41.25 2.50 10.39
C ALA A 251 -40.41 3.30 9.37
N LYS A 252 -39.80 4.41 9.79
CA LYS A 252 -38.96 5.26 8.92
C LYS A 252 -37.57 4.66 8.65
N ILE A 253 -37.07 3.82 9.56
CA ILE A 253 -35.81 3.08 9.39
C ILE A 253 -36.02 1.86 8.49
N SER A 254 -37.15 1.16 8.61
CA SER A 254 -37.52 0.06 7.72
C SER A 254 -37.69 0.49 6.26
N SER A 255 -38.26 1.68 6.00
CA SER A 255 -38.39 2.20 4.64
C SER A 255 -37.06 2.66 4.03
N LEU A 256 -36.11 3.11 4.86
CA LEU A 256 -34.73 3.42 4.43
C LEU A 256 -33.93 2.14 4.10
N LEU A 257 -34.18 1.03 4.81
CA LEU A 257 -33.61 -0.29 4.52
C LEU A 257 -34.13 -0.87 3.19
N GLU A 258 -35.40 -0.69 2.88
CA GLU A 258 -35.99 -1.17 1.62
C GLU A 258 -35.48 -0.34 0.41
N SER A 259 -35.19 0.94 0.61
CA SER A 259 -34.56 1.83 -0.39
C SER A 259 -33.08 1.52 -0.65
N THR A 260 -32.37 0.93 0.32
CA THR A 260 -30.93 0.61 0.18
C THR A 260 -30.70 -0.85 -0.22
N GLY A 261 -31.74 -1.69 -0.21
CA GLY A 261 -31.69 -3.12 -0.48
C GLY A 261 -31.83 -3.56 -1.93
N ASN A 262 -31.92 -2.68 -2.92
CA ASN A 262 -32.10 -3.10 -4.33
C ASN A 262 -31.09 -2.49 -5.32
N PRO A 263 -29.86 -3.04 -5.43
CA PRO A 263 -28.91 -2.64 -6.46
C PRO A 263 -29.13 -3.31 -7.84
N PHE A 264 -30.15 -4.16 -8.03
CA PHE A 264 -30.39 -4.82 -9.32
C PHE A 264 -31.88 -5.02 -9.62
N ARG A 265 -32.55 -3.96 -10.08
CA ARG A 265 -33.73 -4.12 -10.95
C ARG A 265 -33.47 -3.44 -12.29
N SER A 266 -32.90 -4.24 -13.19
CA SER A 266 -32.89 -4.02 -14.63
C SER A 266 -34.30 -3.61 -15.08
N LYS A 267 -34.42 -2.41 -15.67
CA LYS A 267 -35.54 -2.07 -16.54
C LYS A 267 -35.07 -2.30 -17.98
N LYS A 268 -35.68 -3.30 -18.61
CA LYS A 268 -36.00 -3.27 -20.04
C LYS A 268 -36.78 -2.00 -20.39
#